data_AF-A0AAN9GGI2-F1
#
_entry.id   AF-A0AAN9GGI2-F1
#
_cell.length_a   1.000
_cell.length_b   1.000
_cell.length_c   1.000
_cell.angle_alpha   90.00
_cell.angle_beta   90.00
_cell.angle_gamma   90.00
#
_symmetry.space_group_name_H-M   'P 1'
#
loop_
_entity.id
_entity.type
_entity.pdbx_description
1 polymer ?
#
loop_
_entity_poly.entity_id
_entity_poly.type
_entity_poly.pdbx_seq_one_letter_code
_entity_poly.pdbx_strand_id
1 'polypeptide(L)'
;MAAQPDSGSLSQQAAEGDASSNNDKTAGLADWMEKLPSHFLDVPLHNLAIPGSHNSGSYELRKEWGLSPDADQSLKNMTSIPLIGPMALDIILRWSKCQSLSVLQQLKAGVRFLDFRVAYHTPTEELYVVHSFYGPKVSTVMEEVKTFLDEHKDEVVLMDFNHFYDMELENHLQLITYLLFVFDGVLCPYSSLNALTLRSMREKGQRAVIFYQDSSGLDFGDLWPKHTILSAWANTMKVEQCLAFQQKAAAQWGGGERFHVCQAVLTPDTNCIVQKFGSGLHAECAQKINGQMPAWVRSDAVKGCCRMVYTVDFVEEGGFVQSVVDLNK
;
A
#
# COMPACT_ATOMS: atom_id res chain seq x y z
N MET A 1 -25.65 -56.23 -36.67
CA MET A 1 -25.48 -56.86 -35.34
C MET A 1 -24.02 -56.65 -34.95
N ALA A 2 -23.74 -56.29 -33.69
CA ALA A 2 -22.47 -55.78 -33.10
C ALA A 2 -22.20 -54.29 -33.39
N ALA A 3 -22.23 -53.37 -32.42
CA ALA A 3 -21.43 -53.17 -31.18
C ALA A 3 -20.13 -52.38 -31.43
N GLN A 4 -19.87 -51.38 -30.56
CA GLN A 4 -18.86 -50.30 -30.65
C GLN A 4 -17.39 -50.79 -30.80
N PRO A 5 -16.42 -49.86 -31.03
CA PRO A 5 -15.70 -49.34 -29.85
C PRO A 5 -15.17 -47.89 -29.91
N ASP A 6 -15.05 -47.35 -28.69
CA ASP A 6 -14.00 -46.55 -28.06
C ASP A 6 -13.39 -45.26 -28.64
N SER A 7 -13.37 -44.31 -27.70
CA SER A 7 -12.61 -43.07 -27.59
C SER A 7 -11.10 -43.27 -27.59
N GLY A 8 -10.44 -42.67 -28.58
CA GLY A 8 -8.98 -42.49 -28.62
C GLY A 8 -8.60 -41.05 -28.24
N SER A 9 -7.84 -40.95 -27.15
CA SER A 9 -7.11 -39.76 -26.70
C SER A 9 -6.15 -39.23 -27.77
N LEU A 10 -6.21 -37.93 -28.05
CA LEU A 10 -5.12 -37.19 -28.70
C LEU A 10 -4.74 -36.00 -27.82
N SER A 11 -3.61 -36.16 -27.18
CA SER A 11 -2.82 -35.15 -26.50
C SER A 11 -2.34 -34.07 -27.48
N GLN A 12 -2.52 -32.80 -27.09
CA GLN A 12 -1.71 -31.69 -27.60
C GLN A 12 -1.17 -30.91 -26.40
N GLN A 13 0.13 -31.10 -26.19
CA GLN A 13 0.99 -30.26 -25.36
C GLN A 13 1.20 -28.89 -26.01
N ALA A 14 1.58 -27.96 -25.12
CA ALA A 14 2.38 -26.76 -25.34
C ALA A 14 1.64 -25.44 -25.63
N ALA A 15 1.47 -24.66 -24.56
CA ALA A 15 1.97 -23.28 -24.50
C ALA A 15 2.14 -22.86 -23.02
N GLU A 16 3.06 -23.52 -22.29
CA GLU A 16 3.65 -22.95 -21.08
C GLU A 16 4.72 -21.96 -21.52
N GLY A 17 4.35 -20.68 -21.57
CA GLY A 17 5.23 -19.55 -21.84
C GLY A 17 5.52 -18.78 -20.55
N ASP A 18 6.63 -19.13 -19.93
CA ASP A 18 7.53 -18.29 -19.14
C ASP A 18 6.92 -17.36 -18.07
N ALA A 19 6.58 -17.96 -16.93
CA ALA A 19 6.36 -17.26 -15.66
C ALA A 19 7.55 -17.43 -14.68
N SER A 20 8.74 -17.85 -15.16
CA SER A 20 9.82 -18.29 -14.26
C SER A 20 10.95 -17.29 -14.03
N SER A 21 11.02 -16.16 -14.76
CA SER A 21 12.19 -15.26 -14.65
C SER A 21 12.06 -14.08 -13.68
N ASN A 22 10.91 -13.89 -13.03
CA ASN A 22 10.69 -12.76 -12.09
C ASN A 22 10.59 -13.18 -10.61
N ASN A 23 10.57 -14.48 -10.29
CA ASN A 23 10.41 -14.95 -8.91
C ASN A 23 11.69 -14.90 -8.04
N ASP A 24 12.84 -14.52 -8.62
CA ASP A 24 14.15 -14.63 -7.94
C ASP A 24 14.67 -13.31 -7.33
N LYS A 25 14.06 -12.16 -7.64
CA LYS A 25 14.56 -10.85 -7.15
C LYS A 25 13.97 -10.38 -5.80
N THR A 26 12.90 -11.01 -5.33
CA THR A 26 12.26 -10.72 -4.03
C THR A 26 12.34 -11.88 -3.04
N ALA A 27 12.86 -13.03 -3.48
CA ALA A 27 13.07 -14.22 -2.65
C ALA A 27 14.04 -13.88 -1.52
N GLY A 28 13.51 -13.65 -0.31
CA GLY A 28 14.29 -13.42 0.91
C GLY A 28 14.03 -12.09 1.63
N LEU A 29 13.18 -11.21 1.09
CA LEU A 29 12.83 -9.93 1.73
C LEU A 29 11.76 -10.03 2.82
N ALA A 30 11.14 -11.19 3.02
CA ALA A 30 10.10 -11.37 4.03
C ALA A 30 10.58 -11.12 5.47
N ASP A 31 11.88 -11.24 5.76
CA ASP A 31 12.49 -11.06 7.10
C ASP A 31 13.60 -9.99 7.08
N TRP A 32 13.44 -8.93 6.28
CA TRP A 32 14.54 -7.97 6.10
C TRP A 32 14.85 -7.17 7.36
N MET A 33 13.88 -6.88 8.23
CA MET A 33 14.12 -6.17 9.49
C MET A 33 14.85 -7.05 10.51
N GLU A 34 14.57 -8.36 10.54
CA GLU A 34 15.33 -9.36 11.30
C GLU A 34 16.81 -9.34 10.92
N LYS A 35 17.08 -9.32 9.61
CA LYS A 35 18.42 -9.44 9.01
C LYS A 35 19.23 -8.13 9.01
N LEU A 36 18.70 -7.04 9.59
CA LEU A 36 19.42 -5.77 9.67
C LEU A 36 20.70 -5.89 10.52
N PRO A 37 21.78 -5.17 10.15
CA PRO A 37 22.95 -5.04 11.01
C PRO A 37 22.58 -4.49 12.40
N SER A 38 23.26 -4.96 13.45
CA SER A 38 22.91 -4.66 14.84
C SER A 38 22.79 -3.17 15.16
N HIS A 39 23.58 -2.31 14.52
CA HIS A 39 23.54 -0.87 14.73
C HIS A 39 22.25 -0.21 14.21
N PHE A 40 21.54 -0.82 13.25
CA PHE A 40 20.23 -0.34 12.78
C PHE A 40 19.09 -0.72 13.72
N LEU A 41 19.28 -1.71 14.61
CA LEU A 41 18.25 -2.09 15.57
C LEU A 41 17.98 -1.01 16.62
N ASP A 42 18.95 -0.11 16.83
CA ASP A 42 18.90 1.02 17.74
C ASP A 42 18.59 2.35 17.04
N VAL A 43 18.44 2.35 15.72
CA VAL A 43 17.97 3.52 14.98
C VAL A 43 16.46 3.67 15.22
N PRO A 44 15.97 4.90 15.54
CA PRO A 44 14.54 5.14 15.63
C PRO A 44 13.81 4.71 14.36
N LEU A 45 12.66 4.07 14.49
CA LEU A 45 11.91 3.45 13.38
C LEU A 45 11.55 4.46 12.29
N HIS A 46 11.21 5.69 12.68
CA HIS A 46 10.93 6.80 11.75
C HIS A 46 12.17 7.27 10.96
N ASN A 47 13.37 6.81 11.36
CA ASN A 47 14.64 7.04 10.69
C ASN A 47 15.18 5.77 9.99
N LEU A 48 14.35 4.75 9.75
CA LEU A 48 14.67 3.67 8.82
C LEU A 48 14.10 4.01 7.44
N ALA A 49 14.75 3.51 6.40
CA ALA A 49 14.18 3.53 5.05
C ALA A 49 13.18 2.37 4.93
N ILE A 50 11.90 2.66 4.79
CA ILE A 50 10.84 1.65 4.85
C ILE A 50 10.08 1.63 3.52
N PRO A 51 10.05 0.49 2.80
CA PRO A 51 9.22 0.35 1.60
C PRO A 51 7.75 0.23 1.99
N GLY A 52 6.91 0.98 1.28
CA GLY A 52 5.47 1.04 1.47
C GLY A 52 4.69 0.89 0.16
N SER A 53 3.43 0.50 0.27
CA SER A 53 2.50 0.51 -0.86
C SER A 53 1.47 1.63 -0.70
N HIS A 54 1.21 2.35 -1.79
CA HIS A 54 0.11 3.33 -1.85
C HIS A 54 -1.20 2.60 -2.17
N ASN A 55 -2.30 3.01 -1.51
CA ASN A 55 -3.63 2.39 -1.62
C ASN A 55 -3.54 0.84 -1.58
N SER A 56 -2.97 0.31 -0.50
CA SER A 56 -2.46 -1.07 -0.40
C SER A 56 -3.51 -2.14 -0.69
N GLY A 57 -4.79 -1.88 -0.39
CA GLY A 57 -5.89 -2.82 -0.61
C GLY A 57 -6.54 -2.76 -2.00
N SER A 58 -6.01 -1.97 -2.94
CA SER A 58 -6.60 -1.81 -4.29
C SER A 58 -6.34 -2.98 -5.25
N TYR A 59 -5.84 -4.12 -4.77
CA TYR A 59 -5.53 -5.30 -5.59
C TYR A 59 -6.77 -6.06 -6.07
N GLU A 60 -7.85 -5.99 -5.31
CA GLU A 60 -9.19 -6.46 -5.66
C GLU A 60 -10.13 -5.26 -5.60
N LEU A 61 -10.88 -4.99 -6.67
CA LEU A 61 -11.84 -3.90 -6.75
C LEU A 61 -13.12 -4.41 -7.41
N ARG A 62 -14.26 -4.12 -6.79
CA ARG A 62 -15.60 -4.66 -7.11
C ARG A 62 -16.38 -3.66 -7.93
N LYS A 63 -16.29 -3.80 -9.26
CA LYS A 63 -17.00 -2.96 -10.22
C LYS A 63 -18.52 -3.11 -10.09
N GLU A 64 -18.99 -4.27 -9.69
CA GLU A 64 -20.40 -4.64 -9.54
C GLU A 64 -21.15 -3.80 -8.51
N TRP A 65 -20.45 -3.19 -7.55
CA TRP A 65 -21.05 -2.28 -6.54
C TRP A 65 -20.99 -0.81 -6.97
N GLY A 66 -20.51 -0.53 -8.18
CA GLY A 66 -20.31 0.83 -8.67
C GLY A 66 -19.17 1.54 -7.96
N LEU A 67 -19.16 2.87 -8.07
CA LEU A 67 -18.12 3.70 -7.48
C LEU A 67 -18.29 3.79 -5.96
N SER A 68 -17.19 3.70 -5.22
CA SER A 68 -17.17 3.95 -3.78
C SER A 68 -17.23 5.45 -3.47
N PRO A 69 -17.50 5.83 -2.21
CA PRO A 69 -17.67 7.23 -1.81
C PRO A 69 -16.43 8.10 -2.08
N ASP A 70 -15.23 7.52 -2.03
CA ASP A 70 -13.95 8.20 -2.29
C ASP A 70 -13.68 8.52 -3.77
N ALA A 71 -14.53 8.05 -4.69
CA ALA A 71 -14.41 8.39 -6.10
C ALA A 71 -14.60 9.90 -6.31
N ASP A 72 -13.63 10.53 -6.98
CA ASP A 72 -13.68 11.96 -7.30
C ASP A 72 -14.91 12.32 -8.13
N GLN A 73 -15.46 13.52 -7.93
CA GLN A 73 -16.65 13.98 -8.65
C GLN A 73 -16.45 13.96 -10.18
N SER A 74 -15.24 14.19 -10.65
CA SER A 74 -14.92 14.16 -12.08
C SER A 74 -15.01 12.74 -12.65
N LEU A 75 -14.64 11.71 -11.87
CA LEU A 75 -14.84 10.31 -12.23
C LEU A 75 -16.33 9.93 -12.21
N LYS A 76 -17.09 10.43 -11.21
CA LYS A 76 -18.56 10.27 -11.17
C LYS A 76 -19.20 10.86 -12.42
N ASN A 77 -18.80 12.06 -12.83
CA ASN A 77 -19.29 12.71 -14.04
C ASN A 77 -18.90 11.95 -15.33
N MET A 78 -17.74 11.27 -15.33
CA MET A 78 -17.27 10.48 -16.49
C MET A 78 -18.25 9.36 -16.85
N THR A 79 -18.89 8.75 -15.86
CA THR A 79 -19.92 7.70 -16.07
C THR A 79 -21.11 8.18 -16.90
N SER A 80 -21.35 9.49 -16.93
CA SER A 80 -22.44 10.12 -17.68
C SER A 80 -22.05 10.55 -19.10
N ILE A 81 -20.80 10.34 -19.53
CA ILE A 81 -20.34 10.73 -20.88
C ILE A 81 -20.84 9.69 -21.91
N PRO A 82 -21.68 10.06 -22.90
CA PRO A 82 -22.34 9.08 -23.78
C PRO A 82 -21.40 8.16 -24.56
N LEU A 83 -20.22 8.65 -24.95
CA LEU A 83 -19.26 7.90 -25.76
C LEU A 83 -18.54 6.78 -24.98
N ILE A 84 -18.42 6.93 -23.66
CA ILE A 84 -17.69 5.99 -22.79
C ILE A 84 -18.56 5.39 -21.69
N GLY A 85 -19.76 5.92 -21.42
CA GLY A 85 -20.64 5.52 -20.33
C GLY A 85 -20.78 4.00 -20.16
N PRO A 86 -21.05 3.23 -21.22
CA PRO A 86 -21.15 1.76 -21.12
C PRO A 86 -19.87 1.05 -20.67
N MET A 87 -18.69 1.65 -20.91
CA MET A 87 -17.36 1.13 -20.53
C MET A 87 -16.69 1.97 -19.42
N ALA A 88 -17.36 3.00 -18.89
CA ALA A 88 -16.73 3.98 -18.02
C ALA A 88 -16.22 3.32 -16.75
N LEU A 89 -16.99 2.41 -16.16
CA LEU A 89 -16.57 1.68 -14.97
C LEU A 89 -15.37 0.76 -15.26
N ASP A 90 -15.29 0.13 -16.42
CA ASP A 90 -14.12 -0.68 -16.82
C ASP A 90 -12.87 0.17 -17.02
N ILE A 91 -13.03 1.37 -17.59
CA ILE A 91 -11.94 2.34 -17.71
C ILE A 91 -11.50 2.76 -16.31
N ILE A 92 -12.41 3.31 -15.49
CA ILE A 92 -12.09 3.81 -14.14
C ILE A 92 -11.42 2.68 -13.32
N LEU A 93 -11.94 1.44 -13.37
CA LEU A 93 -11.35 0.30 -12.67
C LEU A 93 -9.86 0.08 -13.01
N ARG A 94 -9.50 0.12 -14.31
CA ARG A 94 -8.09 0.01 -14.74
C ARG A 94 -7.22 1.18 -14.26
N TRP A 95 -7.83 2.34 -14.03
CA TRP A 95 -7.16 3.54 -13.55
C TRP A 95 -7.18 3.67 -12.02
N SER A 96 -7.94 2.84 -11.31
CA SER A 96 -8.04 2.82 -9.84
C SER A 96 -7.24 1.71 -9.19
N LYS A 97 -6.74 0.72 -9.94
CA LYS A 97 -5.90 -0.35 -9.39
C LYS A 97 -4.46 0.16 -9.18
N CYS A 98 -4.03 0.26 -7.92
CA CYS A 98 -2.67 0.70 -7.55
C CYS A 98 -1.73 -0.46 -7.17
N GLN A 99 -2.25 -1.63 -6.79
CA GLN A 99 -1.45 -2.80 -6.46
C GLN A 99 -1.96 -4.03 -7.21
N SER A 100 -1.08 -4.98 -7.55
CA SER A 100 -1.50 -6.28 -8.11
C SER A 100 -1.49 -7.40 -7.07
N LEU A 101 -0.61 -7.30 -6.08
CA LEU A 101 -0.40 -8.25 -5.00
C LEU A 101 -1.39 -8.04 -3.85
N SER A 102 -1.82 -9.12 -3.19
CA SER A 102 -2.57 -9.03 -1.92
C SER A 102 -1.71 -8.41 -0.82
N VAL A 103 -2.29 -8.00 0.32
CA VAL A 103 -1.50 -7.39 1.40
C VAL A 103 -0.49 -8.40 1.95
N LEU A 104 -0.89 -9.66 2.14
CA LEU A 104 0.05 -10.71 2.55
C LEU A 104 1.22 -10.87 1.56
N GLN A 105 0.95 -10.82 0.26
CA GLN A 105 1.98 -10.91 -0.77
C GLN A 105 2.90 -9.68 -0.79
N GLN A 106 2.35 -8.47 -0.61
CA GLN A 106 3.14 -7.24 -0.48
C GLN A 106 4.09 -7.32 0.72
N LEU A 107 3.60 -7.79 1.87
CA LEU A 107 4.42 -7.97 3.07
C LEU A 107 5.53 -9.00 2.85
N LYS A 108 5.22 -10.14 2.23
CA LYS A 108 6.22 -11.16 1.86
C LYS A 108 7.25 -10.65 0.84
N ALA A 109 6.86 -9.71 -0.03
CA ALA A 109 7.76 -9.04 -0.96
C ALA A 109 8.67 -7.99 -0.27
N GLY A 110 8.42 -7.66 1.00
CA GLY A 110 9.25 -6.79 1.84
C GLY A 110 8.61 -5.46 2.23
N VAL A 111 7.37 -5.17 1.81
CA VAL A 111 6.62 -3.97 2.23
C VAL A 111 6.39 -4.00 3.74
N ARG A 112 6.55 -2.85 4.40
CA ARG A 112 6.32 -2.69 5.85
C ARG A 112 5.48 -1.47 6.19
N PHE A 113 5.05 -0.70 5.20
CA PHE A 113 4.08 0.37 5.35
C PHE A 113 2.89 0.16 4.41
N LEU A 114 1.68 0.19 4.97
CA LEU A 114 0.43 -0.04 4.25
C LEU A 114 -0.47 1.20 4.39
N ASP A 115 -0.96 1.73 3.28
CA ASP A 115 -1.83 2.90 3.19
C ASP A 115 -3.26 2.45 2.87
N PHE A 116 -4.18 2.66 3.82
CA PHE A 116 -5.56 2.27 3.73
C PHE A 116 -6.50 3.47 3.69
N ARG A 117 -7.49 3.36 2.82
CA ARG A 117 -8.70 4.18 2.84
C ARG A 117 -9.86 3.26 3.15
N VAL A 118 -10.71 3.63 4.10
CA VAL A 118 -11.81 2.78 4.57
C VAL A 118 -13.13 3.46 4.31
N ALA A 119 -14.12 2.69 3.87
CA ALA A 119 -15.50 3.14 3.83
C ALA A 119 -16.42 2.13 4.50
N TYR A 120 -17.48 2.63 5.12
CA TYR A 120 -18.62 1.79 5.50
C TYR A 120 -19.50 1.54 4.28
N HIS A 121 -19.95 0.31 4.12
CA HIS A 121 -20.85 -0.08 3.05
C HIS A 121 -22.22 -0.45 3.65
N THR A 122 -23.15 0.52 3.61
CA THR A 122 -24.49 0.39 4.21
C THR A 122 -25.23 -0.90 3.81
N PRO A 123 -25.23 -1.35 2.53
CA PRO A 123 -25.97 -2.54 2.15
C PRO A 123 -25.50 -3.84 2.81
N THR A 124 -24.21 -3.94 3.17
CA THR A 124 -23.65 -5.12 3.85
C THR A 124 -23.37 -4.89 5.33
N GLU A 125 -23.52 -3.65 5.80
CA GLU A 125 -23.19 -3.21 7.16
C GLU A 125 -21.74 -3.54 7.59
N GLU A 126 -20.81 -3.46 6.64
CA GLU A 126 -19.41 -3.86 6.83
C GLU A 126 -18.44 -2.79 6.33
N LEU A 127 -17.19 -2.86 6.81
CA LEU A 127 -16.11 -1.95 6.46
C LEU A 127 -15.23 -2.55 5.36
N TYR A 128 -14.92 -1.74 4.35
CA TYR A 128 -14.14 -2.13 3.18
C TYR A 128 -12.99 -1.17 2.96
N VAL A 129 -11.88 -1.69 2.44
CA VAL A 129 -10.85 -0.85 1.85
C VAL A 129 -11.39 -0.33 0.52
N VAL A 130 -11.15 0.95 0.19
CA VAL A 130 -11.67 1.57 -1.03
C VAL A 130 -10.58 2.29 -1.82
N HIS A 131 -10.73 2.28 -3.14
CA HIS A 131 -10.08 3.25 -4.01
C HIS A 131 -10.90 3.44 -5.29
N SER A 132 -11.76 4.45 -5.33
CA SER A 132 -12.81 4.69 -6.34
C SER A 132 -13.83 3.55 -6.56
N PHE A 133 -13.51 2.32 -6.16
CA PHE A 133 -14.41 1.18 -6.00
C PHE A 133 -14.20 0.55 -4.61
N TYR A 134 -15.19 -0.23 -4.18
CA TYR A 134 -15.05 -1.10 -3.01
C TYR A 134 -14.07 -2.23 -3.29
N GLY A 135 -13.12 -2.44 -2.38
CA GLY A 135 -12.14 -3.51 -2.46
C GLY A 135 -12.44 -4.65 -1.48
N PRO A 136 -11.41 -5.30 -0.91
CA PRO A 136 -11.59 -6.31 0.13
C PRO A 136 -12.19 -5.73 1.41
N LYS A 137 -12.80 -6.61 2.21
CA LYS A 137 -13.21 -6.28 3.58
C LYS A 137 -11.98 -5.91 4.41
N VAL A 138 -12.13 -4.93 5.30
CA VAL A 138 -11.05 -4.58 6.24
C VAL A 138 -10.65 -5.80 7.07
N SER A 139 -11.60 -6.64 7.47
CA SER A 139 -11.31 -7.85 8.25
C SER A 139 -10.38 -8.81 7.53
N THR A 140 -10.65 -9.11 6.25
CA THR A 140 -9.79 -9.96 5.42
C THR A 140 -8.37 -9.39 5.31
N VAL A 141 -8.24 -8.07 5.12
CA VAL A 141 -6.92 -7.42 5.04
C VAL A 141 -6.17 -7.48 6.38
N MET A 142 -6.86 -7.29 7.51
CA MET A 142 -6.23 -7.35 8.82
C MET A 142 -5.81 -8.79 9.19
N GLU A 143 -6.58 -9.79 8.78
CA GLU A 143 -6.19 -11.20 8.89
C GLU A 143 -4.91 -11.49 8.10
N GLU A 144 -4.78 -10.99 6.87
CA GLU A 144 -3.54 -11.11 6.08
C GLU A 144 -2.32 -10.51 6.80
N VAL A 145 -2.47 -9.31 7.39
CA VAL A 145 -1.40 -8.68 8.18
C VAL A 145 -1.07 -9.51 9.42
N LYS A 146 -2.09 -9.99 10.15
CA LYS A 146 -1.90 -10.79 11.34
C LYS A 146 -1.20 -12.11 11.03
N THR A 147 -1.57 -12.78 9.94
CA THR A 147 -0.87 -13.98 9.43
C THR A 147 0.59 -13.69 9.19
N PHE A 148 0.91 -12.60 8.48
CA PHE A 148 2.30 -12.22 8.24
C PHE A 148 3.08 -11.99 9.54
N LEU A 149 2.52 -11.20 10.48
CA LEU A 149 3.17 -10.97 11.76
C LEU A 149 3.33 -12.30 12.53
N ASP A 150 2.36 -13.21 12.48
CA ASP A 150 2.49 -14.49 13.16
C ASP A 150 3.60 -15.38 12.57
N GLU A 151 3.83 -15.33 11.27
CA GLU A 151 4.91 -16.04 10.57
C GLU A 151 6.29 -15.39 10.79
N HIS A 152 6.35 -14.06 10.89
CA HIS A 152 7.59 -13.28 10.88
C HIS A 152 7.75 -12.45 12.17
N LYS A 153 8.34 -13.05 13.21
CA LYS A 153 8.30 -12.52 14.60
C LYS A 153 9.12 -11.25 14.84
N ASP A 154 10.15 -11.00 14.04
CA ASP A 154 11.08 -9.87 14.21
C ASP A 154 10.79 -8.68 13.28
N GLU A 155 9.69 -8.77 12.52
CA GLU A 155 9.22 -7.75 11.59
C GLU A 155 8.18 -6.83 12.22
N VAL A 156 8.15 -5.58 11.76
CA VAL A 156 7.21 -4.55 12.23
C VAL A 156 6.41 -4.00 11.06
N VAL A 157 5.08 -4.00 11.17
CA VAL A 157 4.19 -3.45 10.14
C VAL A 157 3.59 -2.11 10.59
N LEU A 158 3.71 -1.11 9.74
CA LEU A 158 3.10 0.20 9.87
C LEU A 158 1.81 0.24 9.03
N MET A 159 0.67 0.53 9.64
CA MET A 159 -0.63 0.61 8.99
C MET A 159 -1.19 2.03 9.12
N ASP A 160 -1.34 2.73 8.02
CA ASP A 160 -1.93 4.07 7.98
C ASP A 160 -3.39 3.98 7.52
N PHE A 161 -4.32 4.12 8.46
CA PHE A 161 -5.73 4.33 8.16
C PHE A 161 -5.92 5.82 7.86
N ASN A 162 -5.62 6.16 6.62
CA ASN A 162 -5.33 7.50 6.16
C ASN A 162 -6.60 8.32 5.91
N HIS A 163 -7.62 7.69 5.31
CA HIS A 163 -8.90 8.33 5.01
C HIS A 163 -10.07 7.42 5.36
N PHE A 164 -11.16 8.04 5.80
CA PHE A 164 -12.42 7.39 6.15
C PHE A 164 -13.56 8.04 5.37
N TYR A 165 -14.49 7.24 4.85
CA TYR A 165 -15.61 7.71 4.04
C TYR A 165 -16.90 7.04 4.48
N ASP A 166 -17.98 7.82 4.50
CA ASP A 166 -19.32 7.38 4.92
C ASP A 166 -19.32 6.65 6.29
N MET A 167 -18.42 7.06 7.19
CA MET A 167 -18.30 6.51 8.54
C MET A 167 -18.78 7.51 9.58
N GLU A 168 -19.72 7.08 10.41
CA GLU A 168 -20.15 7.75 11.63
C GLU A 168 -19.31 7.26 12.83
N LEU A 169 -19.44 7.92 13.98
CA LEU A 169 -18.69 7.55 15.21
C LEU A 169 -18.84 6.06 15.56
N GLU A 170 -20.03 5.48 15.40
CA GLU A 170 -20.27 4.05 15.65
C GLU A 170 -19.41 3.16 14.74
N ASN A 171 -19.28 3.50 13.46
CA ASN A 171 -18.46 2.75 12.51
C ASN A 171 -16.96 2.87 12.85
N HIS A 172 -16.54 4.05 13.31
CA HIS A 172 -15.18 4.25 13.82
C HIS A 172 -14.90 3.38 15.06
N LEU A 173 -15.81 3.35 16.03
CA LEU A 173 -15.68 2.52 17.23
C LEU A 173 -15.69 1.02 16.89
N GLN A 174 -16.52 0.60 15.91
CA GLN A 174 -16.52 -0.76 15.38
C GLN A 174 -15.13 -1.12 14.81
N LEU A 175 -14.57 -0.26 13.96
CA LEU A 175 -13.25 -0.47 13.37
C LEU A 175 -12.16 -0.53 14.45
N ILE A 176 -12.10 0.45 15.34
CA ILE A 176 -11.08 0.53 16.37
C ILE A 176 -11.13 -0.70 17.28
N THR A 177 -12.32 -1.07 17.76
CA THR A 177 -12.49 -2.27 18.61
C THR A 177 -11.99 -3.52 17.90
N TYR A 178 -12.30 -3.67 16.61
CA TYR A 178 -11.82 -4.79 15.81
C TYR A 178 -10.29 -4.78 15.68
N LEU A 179 -9.67 -3.64 15.38
CA LEU A 179 -8.21 -3.52 15.26
C LEU A 179 -7.49 -3.86 16.57
N LEU A 180 -7.98 -3.33 17.69
CA LEU A 180 -7.42 -3.63 19.02
C LEU A 180 -7.55 -5.12 19.37
N PHE A 181 -8.66 -5.75 18.98
CA PHE A 181 -8.85 -7.19 19.19
C PHE A 181 -7.90 -8.04 18.32
N VAL A 182 -7.78 -7.74 17.03
CA VAL A 182 -6.95 -8.55 16.09
C VAL A 182 -5.47 -8.46 16.42
N PHE A 183 -5.00 -7.28 16.84
CA PHE A 183 -3.59 -7.02 17.13
C PHE A 183 -3.28 -6.96 18.63
N ASP A 184 -4.15 -7.52 19.46
CA ASP A 184 -3.92 -7.60 20.91
C ASP A 184 -2.55 -8.26 21.22
N GLY A 185 -1.85 -7.69 22.19
CA GLY A 185 -0.51 -8.12 22.59
C GLY A 185 0.63 -7.84 21.59
N VAL A 186 0.36 -7.27 20.42
CA VAL A 186 1.41 -6.94 19.42
C VAL A 186 1.40 -5.47 18.99
N LEU A 187 0.37 -4.70 19.36
CA LEU A 187 0.33 -3.27 19.10
C LEU A 187 1.43 -2.53 19.86
N CYS A 188 2.02 -1.55 19.18
CA CYS A 188 2.88 -0.55 19.77
C CYS A 188 2.04 0.69 20.11
N PRO A 189 1.78 0.97 21.40
CA PRO A 189 1.06 2.16 21.79
C PRO A 189 1.80 3.43 21.39
N TYR A 190 1.04 4.51 21.27
CA TYR A 190 1.60 5.83 21.01
C TYR A 190 2.64 6.17 22.08
N SER A 191 3.85 6.50 21.63
CA SER A 191 4.99 6.73 22.48
C SER A 191 6.02 7.64 21.80
N SER A 192 7.08 8.01 22.53
CA SER A 192 8.14 8.84 21.98
C SER A 192 8.85 8.16 20.80
N LEU A 193 8.84 8.83 19.66
CA LEU A 193 9.45 8.36 18.41
C LEU A 193 10.95 8.05 18.52
N ASN A 194 11.68 8.78 19.36
CA ASN A 194 13.11 8.57 19.56
C ASN A 194 13.42 7.28 20.33
N ALA A 195 12.47 6.84 21.17
CA ALA A 195 12.59 5.58 21.90
C ALA A 195 12.05 4.39 21.11
N LEU A 196 11.33 4.63 20.00
CA LEU A 196 10.76 3.59 19.16
C LEU A 196 11.81 3.01 18.21
N THR A 197 12.60 2.05 18.68
CA THR A 197 13.59 1.32 17.88
C THR A 197 13.16 -0.14 17.70
N LEU A 198 13.67 -0.82 16.66
CA LEU A 198 13.41 -2.26 16.45
C LEU A 198 13.81 -3.10 17.66
N ARG A 199 14.93 -2.77 18.33
CA ARG A 199 15.33 -3.42 19.59
C ARG A 199 14.25 -3.26 20.66
N SER A 200 13.82 -2.03 20.94
CA SER A 200 12.83 -1.77 21.99
C SER A 200 11.50 -2.46 21.70
N MET A 201 11.10 -2.53 20.42
CA MET A 201 9.86 -3.15 19.99
C MET A 201 9.93 -4.67 20.19
N ARG A 202 11.04 -5.31 19.81
CA ARG A 202 11.28 -6.75 20.06
C ARG A 202 11.25 -7.09 21.54
N GLU A 203 11.95 -6.31 22.37
CA GLU A 203 11.97 -6.51 23.83
C GLU A 203 10.58 -6.43 24.47
N LYS A 204 9.68 -5.62 23.89
CA LYS A 204 8.30 -5.45 24.35
C LYS A 204 7.29 -6.35 23.62
N GLY A 205 7.72 -7.15 22.65
CA GLY A 205 6.83 -7.95 21.80
C GLY A 205 5.94 -7.14 20.84
N GLN A 206 6.26 -5.86 20.63
CA GLN A 206 5.51 -4.93 19.79
C GLN A 206 5.92 -5.05 18.33
N ARG A 207 4.95 -5.17 17.43
CA ARG A 207 5.17 -5.52 16.02
C ARG A 207 4.21 -4.85 15.04
N ALA A 208 3.22 -4.11 15.54
CA ALA A 208 2.28 -3.35 14.72
C ALA A 208 2.15 -1.91 15.22
N VAL A 209 2.18 -0.94 14.31
CA VAL A 209 1.85 0.47 14.58
C VAL A 209 0.66 0.84 13.71
N ILE A 210 -0.39 1.39 14.32
CA ILE A 210 -1.58 1.84 13.60
C ILE A 210 -1.65 3.37 13.68
N PHE A 211 -1.51 4.04 12.55
CA PHE A 211 -1.86 5.45 12.43
C PHE A 211 -3.35 5.56 12.12
N TYR A 212 -4.05 6.36 12.91
CA TYR A 212 -5.48 6.58 12.77
C TYR A 212 -5.74 8.07 12.58
N GLN A 213 -6.17 8.45 11.37
CA GLN A 213 -6.21 9.87 10.99
C GLN A 213 -7.51 10.61 11.36
N ASP A 214 -8.50 9.92 11.93
CA ASP A 214 -9.70 10.54 12.49
C ASP A 214 -9.58 10.82 14.00
N SER A 215 -10.25 11.87 14.47
CA SER A 215 -10.29 12.26 15.87
C SER A 215 -10.87 11.20 16.81
N SER A 216 -11.71 10.28 16.32
CA SER A 216 -12.27 9.18 17.10
C SER A 216 -11.21 8.24 17.68
N GLY A 217 -10.00 8.21 17.09
CA GLY A 217 -8.88 7.41 17.58
C GLY A 217 -8.12 8.03 18.74
N LEU A 218 -8.34 9.31 19.07
CA LEU A 218 -7.52 10.05 20.06
C LEU A 218 -7.66 9.52 21.49
N ASP A 219 -8.79 8.92 21.82
CA ASP A 219 -9.05 8.36 23.15
C ASP A 219 -8.41 6.97 23.35
N PHE A 220 -7.79 6.41 22.30
CA PHE A 220 -7.20 5.08 22.31
C PHE A 220 -5.67 5.17 22.29
N GLY A 221 -5.03 4.92 23.43
CA GLY A 221 -3.57 5.03 23.59
C GLY A 221 -2.75 4.10 22.68
N ASP A 222 -3.37 3.04 22.16
CA ASP A 222 -2.76 2.10 21.21
C ASP A 222 -2.68 2.64 19.77
N LEU A 223 -3.41 3.71 19.47
CA LEU A 223 -3.48 4.31 18.13
C LEU A 223 -2.62 5.56 18.04
N TRP A 224 -1.91 5.70 16.93
CA TRP A 224 -1.04 6.83 16.65
C TRP A 224 -1.84 7.96 15.98
N PRO A 225 -1.92 9.15 16.60
CA PRO A 225 -2.72 10.25 16.07
C PRO A 225 -2.18 10.80 14.75
N LYS A 226 -3.06 11.43 13.96
CA LYS A 226 -2.73 12.10 12.68
C LYS A 226 -1.47 12.96 12.69
N HIS A 227 -1.18 13.70 13.77
CA HIS A 227 -0.03 14.60 13.80
C HIS A 227 1.34 13.88 13.84
N THR A 228 1.35 12.57 14.10
CA THR A 228 2.56 11.73 14.19
C THR A 228 3.05 11.22 12.83
N ILE A 229 2.31 11.49 11.76
CA ILE A 229 2.65 11.08 10.40
C ILE A 229 2.36 12.20 9.40
N LEU A 230 3.17 12.30 8.35
CA LEU A 230 2.98 13.25 7.25
C LEU A 230 3.20 12.55 5.92
N SER A 231 2.14 12.47 5.12
CA SER A 231 2.17 11.90 3.77
C SER A 231 2.29 13.00 2.71
N ALA A 232 3.47 13.10 2.10
CA ALA A 232 3.76 14.11 1.08
C ALA A 232 3.35 13.61 -0.30
N TRP A 233 2.37 14.28 -0.91
CA TRP A 233 1.80 13.93 -2.21
C TRP A 233 1.96 15.06 -3.22
N ALA A 234 2.63 14.78 -4.35
CA ALA A 234 2.97 15.79 -5.36
C ALA A 234 1.79 16.16 -6.28
N ASN A 235 0.78 15.29 -6.40
CA ASN A 235 -0.39 15.46 -7.28
C ASN A 235 -0.03 15.92 -8.71
N THR A 236 0.79 15.14 -9.42
CA THR A 236 1.28 15.46 -10.77
C THR A 236 1.45 14.22 -11.63
N MET A 237 1.36 14.37 -12.95
CA MET A 237 1.68 13.32 -13.95
C MET A 237 3.13 13.34 -14.42
N LYS A 238 3.94 14.30 -13.96
CA LYS A 238 5.32 14.49 -14.42
C LYS A 238 6.29 13.90 -13.41
N VAL A 239 7.06 12.89 -13.84
CA VAL A 239 8.07 12.20 -13.00
C VAL A 239 9.03 13.19 -12.36
N GLU A 240 9.64 14.08 -13.15
CA GLU A 240 10.61 15.06 -12.64
C GLU A 240 10.01 15.99 -11.58
N GLN A 241 8.75 16.42 -11.77
CA GLN A 241 8.07 17.27 -10.79
C GLN A 241 7.74 16.50 -9.52
N CYS A 242 7.32 15.24 -9.63
CA CYS A 242 7.08 14.38 -8.47
C CYS A 242 8.37 14.20 -7.66
N LEU A 243 9.46 13.76 -8.29
CA LEU A 243 10.73 13.53 -7.60
C LEU A 243 11.33 14.81 -7.00
N ALA A 244 11.24 15.95 -7.71
CA ALA A 244 11.69 17.24 -7.19
C ALA A 244 10.84 17.71 -5.99
N PHE A 245 9.52 17.49 -6.03
CA PHE A 245 8.63 17.77 -4.90
C PHE A 245 9.02 16.93 -3.69
N GLN A 246 9.22 15.62 -3.87
CA GLN A 246 9.57 14.71 -2.78
C GLN A 246 10.93 15.07 -2.17
N GLN A 247 11.92 15.40 -3.01
CA GLN A 247 13.22 15.86 -2.52
C GLN A 247 13.09 17.14 -1.68
N LYS A 248 12.27 18.10 -2.11
CA LYS A 248 12.03 19.34 -1.36
C LYS A 248 11.32 19.06 -0.04
N ALA A 249 10.30 18.20 -0.04
CA ALA A 249 9.58 17.80 1.17
C ALA A 249 10.50 17.11 2.19
N ALA A 250 11.36 16.21 1.72
CA ALA A 250 12.36 15.52 2.52
C ALA A 250 13.38 16.50 3.15
N ALA A 251 13.89 17.45 2.37
CA ALA A 251 14.83 18.46 2.86
C ALA A 251 14.21 19.41 3.89
N GLN A 252 12.92 19.75 3.73
CA GLN A 252 12.19 20.59 4.67
C GLN A 252 11.82 19.87 5.98
N TRP A 253 11.75 18.55 5.97
CA TRP A 253 11.39 17.76 7.15
C TRP A 253 12.48 17.79 8.24
N GLY A 254 13.76 17.68 7.85
CA GLY A 254 14.90 17.94 8.74
C GLY A 254 15.01 17.05 9.99
N GLY A 255 14.34 15.89 10.04
CA GLY A 255 14.39 14.94 11.17
C GLY A 255 13.45 15.26 12.34
N GLY A 256 12.17 15.50 12.06
CA GLY A 256 11.18 15.89 13.06
C GLY A 256 10.53 14.74 13.85
N GLU A 257 9.71 15.08 14.85
CA GLU A 257 8.94 14.17 15.72
C GLU A 257 7.71 13.56 15.03
N ARG A 258 7.85 13.10 13.78
CA ARG A 258 6.80 12.37 13.05
C ARG A 258 7.38 11.53 11.92
N PHE A 259 6.67 10.46 11.57
CA PHE A 259 6.94 9.70 10.35
C PHE A 259 6.72 10.59 9.12
N HIS A 260 7.64 10.49 8.17
CA HIS A 260 7.49 11.11 6.85
C HIS A 260 7.25 10.02 5.81
N VAL A 261 6.24 10.19 4.98
CA VAL A 261 5.88 9.27 3.90
C VAL A 261 6.04 10.00 2.57
N CYS A 262 7.03 9.58 1.79
CA CYS A 262 7.25 10.03 0.42
C CYS A 262 6.34 9.22 -0.52
N GLN A 263 5.27 9.82 -1.02
CA GLN A 263 4.41 9.19 -2.02
C GLN A 263 4.97 9.42 -3.44
N ALA A 264 5.82 8.50 -3.90
CA ALA A 264 6.39 8.51 -5.23
C ALA A 264 5.42 7.90 -6.26
N VAL A 265 4.26 8.53 -6.38
CA VAL A 265 3.18 8.15 -7.30
C VAL A 265 2.84 9.29 -8.24
N LEU A 266 2.30 8.97 -9.42
CA LEU A 266 1.79 9.96 -10.37
C LEU A 266 0.26 9.96 -10.35
N THR A 267 -0.34 11.14 -10.44
CA THR A 267 -1.79 11.31 -10.33
C THR A 267 -2.40 11.72 -11.66
N PRO A 268 -3.12 10.81 -12.35
CA PRO A 268 -3.80 11.14 -13.59
C PRO A 268 -5.03 11.99 -13.32
N ASP A 269 -5.21 13.04 -14.12
CA ASP A 269 -6.46 13.77 -14.17
C ASP A 269 -7.47 13.09 -15.10
N THR A 270 -8.72 13.52 -15.03
CA THR A 270 -9.82 12.99 -15.85
C THR A 270 -9.55 13.11 -17.35
N ASN A 271 -8.86 14.17 -17.78
CA ASN A 271 -8.53 14.37 -19.19
C ASN A 271 -7.53 13.32 -19.68
N CYS A 272 -6.49 13.03 -18.89
CA CYS A 272 -5.54 11.94 -19.14
C CYS A 272 -6.27 10.60 -19.26
N ILE A 273 -7.15 10.29 -18.30
CA ILE A 273 -7.92 9.03 -18.29
C ILE A 273 -8.78 8.90 -19.55
N VAL A 274 -9.50 9.96 -19.93
CA VAL A 274 -10.35 9.98 -21.14
C VAL A 274 -9.51 9.84 -22.42
N GLN A 275 -8.41 10.58 -22.53
CA GLN A 275 -7.53 10.50 -23.72
C GLN A 275 -6.84 9.14 -23.85
N LYS A 276 -6.58 8.48 -22.73
CA LYS A 276 -5.86 7.19 -22.65
C LYS A 276 -6.76 6.06 -22.15
N PHE A 277 -8.04 6.08 -22.55
CA PHE A 277 -9.05 5.12 -22.06
C PHE A 277 -8.69 3.64 -22.32
N GLY A 278 -7.91 3.36 -23.37
CA GLY A 278 -7.40 2.02 -23.70
C GLY A 278 -6.19 1.57 -22.87
N SER A 279 -5.67 2.44 -22.01
CA SER A 279 -4.53 2.20 -21.11
C SER A 279 -5.01 2.03 -19.65
N GLY A 280 -4.10 2.17 -18.70
CA GLY A 280 -4.39 2.13 -17.27
C GLY A 280 -3.31 2.85 -16.44
N LEU A 281 -3.58 2.97 -15.14
CA LEU A 281 -2.67 3.67 -14.21
C LEU A 281 -1.29 3.00 -14.17
N HIS A 282 -1.25 1.67 -14.26
CA HIS A 282 0.00 0.91 -14.34
C HIS A 282 0.94 1.41 -15.44
N ALA A 283 0.51 1.37 -16.70
CA ALA A 283 1.32 1.74 -17.86
C ALA A 283 1.60 3.25 -17.94
N GLU A 284 0.64 4.08 -17.51
CA GLU A 284 0.74 5.53 -17.69
C GLU A 284 1.40 6.26 -16.53
N CYS A 285 1.40 5.66 -15.34
CA CYS A 285 1.90 6.25 -14.10
C CYS A 285 3.01 5.38 -13.50
N ALA A 286 2.65 4.19 -13.00
CA ALA A 286 3.53 3.39 -12.15
C ALA A 286 4.82 2.99 -12.87
N GLN A 287 4.74 2.43 -14.09
CA GLN A 287 5.92 2.02 -14.84
C GLN A 287 6.92 3.16 -15.07
N LYS A 288 6.43 4.39 -15.28
CA LYS A 288 7.28 5.56 -15.57
C LYS A 288 8.05 6.03 -14.35
N ILE A 289 7.40 6.09 -13.19
CA ILE A 289 8.04 6.54 -11.96
C ILE A 289 8.87 5.41 -11.31
N ASN A 290 8.35 4.19 -11.26
CA ASN A 290 9.04 3.03 -10.67
C ASN A 290 10.37 2.74 -11.36
N GLY A 291 10.46 2.94 -12.67
CA GLY A 291 11.73 2.81 -13.41
C GLY A 291 12.82 3.79 -12.97
N GLN A 292 12.47 4.92 -12.36
CA GLN A 292 13.41 5.93 -11.86
C GLN A 292 13.73 5.77 -10.37
N MET A 293 12.85 5.11 -9.61
CA MET A 293 12.97 5.00 -8.15
C MET A 293 14.30 4.41 -7.67
N PRO A 294 14.83 3.30 -8.22
CA PRO A 294 16.10 2.74 -7.78
C PRO A 294 17.29 3.70 -7.87
N ALA A 295 17.34 4.51 -8.94
CA ALA A 295 18.39 5.50 -9.13
C ALA A 295 18.17 6.70 -8.20
N TRP A 296 16.92 7.15 -8.07
CA TRP A 296 16.57 8.32 -7.26
C TRP A 296 16.81 8.09 -5.77
N VAL A 297 16.39 6.96 -5.20
CA VAL A 297 16.59 6.65 -3.76
C VAL A 297 18.08 6.51 -3.39
N ARG A 298 18.94 6.17 -4.36
CA ARG A 298 20.40 6.08 -4.19
C ARG A 298 21.14 7.38 -4.51
N SER A 299 20.44 8.41 -4.98
CA SER A 299 21.08 9.66 -5.40
C SER A 299 21.52 10.50 -4.18
N ASP A 300 22.60 11.26 -4.35
CA ASP A 300 23.12 12.14 -3.28
C ASP A 300 22.10 13.23 -2.88
N ALA A 301 21.17 13.54 -3.79
CA ALA A 301 20.03 14.42 -3.58
C ALA A 301 19.11 13.98 -2.43
N VAL A 302 19.06 12.68 -2.13
CA VAL A 302 18.19 12.11 -1.11
C VAL A 302 19.00 11.43 0.01
N LYS A 303 20.24 10.99 -0.20
CA LYS A 303 21.10 10.32 0.80
C LYS A 303 21.17 11.01 2.17
N GLY A 304 21.15 12.34 2.23
CA GLY A 304 21.16 13.11 3.49
C GLY A 304 19.81 13.23 4.20
N CYS A 305 18.71 12.91 3.50
CA CYS A 305 17.32 12.99 3.97
C CYS A 305 16.62 11.61 3.98
N CYS A 306 17.34 10.54 3.60
CA CYS A 306 16.81 9.31 3.00
C CYS A 306 16.12 8.31 3.95
N ARG A 307 15.81 8.69 5.18
CA ARG A 307 15.39 7.77 6.23
C ARG A 307 13.94 8.07 6.61
N MET A 308 13.04 7.48 5.81
CA MET A 308 11.61 7.72 5.81
C MET A 308 10.87 6.53 5.20
N VAL A 309 9.55 6.61 5.15
CA VAL A 309 8.73 5.69 4.38
C VAL A 309 8.70 6.15 2.91
N TYR A 310 8.90 5.22 1.98
CA TYR A 310 8.73 5.45 0.55
C TYR A 310 7.56 4.62 0.06
N THR A 311 6.60 5.21 -0.64
CA THR A 311 5.47 4.46 -1.22
C THR A 311 5.40 4.62 -2.73
N VAL A 312 4.99 3.54 -3.39
CA VAL A 312 4.73 3.49 -4.84
C VAL A 312 3.45 2.69 -5.12
N ASP A 313 2.95 2.80 -6.34
CA ASP A 313 2.00 1.85 -6.93
C ASP A 313 2.78 0.66 -7.51
N PHE A 314 2.23 -0.56 -7.45
CA PHE A 314 2.83 -1.80 -7.96
C PHE A 314 4.23 -2.07 -7.40
N VAL A 315 4.29 -2.34 -6.10
CA VAL A 315 5.54 -2.48 -5.32
C VAL A 315 6.50 -3.55 -5.84
N GLU A 316 5.99 -4.55 -6.55
CA GLU A 316 6.77 -5.64 -7.15
C GLU A 316 7.66 -5.18 -8.32
N GLU A 317 7.44 -3.99 -8.85
CA GLU A 317 8.12 -3.52 -10.05
C GLU A 317 9.39 -2.69 -9.79
N GLY A 318 10.23 -2.62 -10.83
CA GLY A 318 11.39 -1.72 -10.85
C GLY A 318 12.48 -2.04 -9.84
N GLY A 319 12.39 -3.11 -9.05
CA GLY A 319 13.35 -3.37 -7.95
C GLY A 319 13.26 -2.33 -6.83
N PHE A 320 12.07 -1.72 -6.66
CA PHE A 320 11.81 -0.67 -5.68
C PHE A 320 12.08 -1.14 -4.25
N VAL A 321 11.44 -2.22 -3.80
CA VAL A 321 11.54 -2.70 -2.41
C VAL A 321 12.99 -2.97 -2.03
N GLN A 322 13.71 -3.73 -2.85
CA GLN A 322 15.13 -4.03 -2.62
C GLN A 322 15.96 -2.75 -2.51
N SER A 323 15.72 -1.77 -3.40
CA SER A 323 16.47 -0.51 -3.42
C SER A 323 16.24 0.33 -2.16
N VAL A 324 15.05 0.29 -1.58
CA VAL A 324 14.75 0.97 -0.30
C VAL A 324 15.37 0.22 0.87
N VAL A 325 15.24 -1.11 0.92
CA VAL A 325 15.83 -1.94 1.98
C VAL A 325 17.35 -1.80 2.02
N ASP A 326 18.01 -1.70 0.86
CA ASP A 326 19.46 -1.52 0.75
C ASP A 326 19.97 -0.19 1.37
N LEU A 327 19.10 0.79 1.63
CA LEU A 327 19.48 2.01 2.35
C LEU A 327 19.71 1.78 3.85
N ASN A 328 19.30 0.62 4.37
CA ASN A 328 19.53 0.20 5.76
C ASN A 328 20.70 -0.79 5.87
N LYS A 329 21.71 -0.66 5.00
CA LYS A 329 22.92 -1.49 4.98
C LYS A 329 24.17 -0.62 5.08
#